data_AF-A0A653DVQ2-F1
#
_entry.id   AF-A0A653DVQ2-F1
#
_cell.length_a   1.000
_cell.length_b   1.000
_cell.length_c   1.000
_cell.angle_alpha   90.00
_cell.angle_beta   90.00
_cell.angle_gamma   90.00
#
_symmetry.space_group_name_H-M   'P 1'
#
loop_
_entity.id
_entity.type
_entity.pdbx_description
1 polymer ?
#
loop_
_entity_poly.entity_id
_entity_poly.type
_entity_poly.pdbx_seq_one_letter_code
_entity_poly.pdbx_strand_id
1 'polypeptide(L)'
;MEIVNSNCASLSNYEVLEHLQKVKDCRPKHKGQLATITYETLRYLENTPCKDQTEESIKECIKELAPFKLHKTELLIMINSPPVTPLEIQFIVEESEERLTEDQVQEILSIISKHFPHVQKTPQNEDEQSE
;
A
#
# COMPACT_ATOMS: atom_id res chain seq x y z
N MET A 1 -26.23 3.27 -18.91
CA MET A 1 -25.11 3.84 -18.13
C MET A 1 -23.88 3.66 -19.01
N GLU A 2 -23.30 4.74 -19.52
CA GLU A 2 -22.12 4.68 -20.38
C GLU A 2 -20.89 5.07 -19.56
N ILE A 3 -19.79 4.36 -19.76
CA ILE A 3 -18.54 4.63 -19.06
C ILE A 3 -17.84 5.78 -19.79
N VAL A 4 -17.73 6.93 -19.11
CA VAL A 4 -17.07 8.12 -19.67
C VAL A 4 -15.55 7.96 -19.62
N ASN A 5 -15.01 7.53 -18.48
CA ASN A 5 -13.58 7.32 -18.27
C ASN A 5 -13.38 6.03 -17.46
N SER A 6 -12.73 5.03 -18.07
CA SER A 6 -12.49 3.73 -17.41
C SER A 6 -11.45 3.80 -16.30
N ASN A 7 -10.44 4.68 -16.41
CA ASN A 7 -9.40 4.86 -15.39
C ASN A 7 -9.28 6.35 -15.06
N CYS A 8 -10.01 6.78 -14.02
CA CYS A 8 -10.05 8.18 -13.61
C CYS A 8 -8.98 8.52 -12.57
N ALA A 9 -8.65 7.58 -11.68
CA ALA A 9 -7.72 7.79 -10.58
C ALA A 9 -7.20 6.46 -10.05
N SER A 10 -5.99 6.49 -9.48
CA SER A 10 -5.44 5.40 -8.67
C SER A 10 -5.61 5.77 -7.20
N LEU A 11 -6.08 4.83 -6.40
CA LEU A 11 -6.22 5.00 -4.95
C LEU A 11 -5.27 4.06 -4.22
N SER A 12 -4.74 4.52 -3.10
CA SER A 12 -3.98 3.71 -2.15
C SER A 12 -4.90 2.86 -1.29
N ASN A 13 -4.35 1.76 -0.78
CA ASN A 13 -5.04 0.87 0.15
C ASN A 13 -5.52 1.61 1.41
N TYR A 14 -4.75 2.61 1.87
CA TYR A 14 -5.12 3.49 2.97
C TYR A 14 -6.38 4.31 2.67
N GLU A 15 -6.43 4.99 1.52
CA GLU A 15 -7.61 5.80 1.12
C GLU A 15 -8.85 4.92 0.95
N VAL A 16 -8.68 3.71 0.41
CA VAL A 16 -9.78 2.73 0.27
C VAL A 16 -10.26 2.29 1.65
N LEU A 17 -9.35 1.96 2.57
CA LEU A 17 -9.70 1.57 3.94
C LEU A 17 -10.49 2.68 4.65
N GLU A 18 -9.98 3.91 4.61
CA GLU A 18 -10.61 5.07 5.24
C GLU A 18 -12.00 5.34 4.64
N HIS A 19 -12.13 5.22 3.32
CA HIS A 19 -13.42 5.40 2.63
C HIS A 19 -14.42 4.31 3.03
N LEU A 20 -14.00 3.04 3.04
CA LEU A 20 -14.89 1.92 3.39
C LEU A 20 -15.34 1.98 4.85
N GLN A 21 -14.49 2.44 5.77
CA GLN A 21 -14.86 2.72 7.16
C GLN A 21 -15.96 3.80 7.25
N LYS A 22 -15.78 4.93 6.55
CA LYS A 22 -16.81 5.99 6.46
C LYS A 22 -18.13 5.48 5.89
N VAL A 23 -18.08 4.63 4.85
CA VAL A 23 -19.27 4.03 4.23
C VAL A 23 -20.01 3.08 5.19
N LYS A 24 -19.27 2.30 5.98
CA LYS A 24 -19.82 1.42 7.02
C LYS A 24 -20.56 2.21 8.10
N ASP A 25 -19.97 3.30 8.59
CA ASP A 25 -20.55 4.14 9.65
C ASP A 25 -21.78 4.93 9.17
N CYS A 26 -21.77 5.40 7.92
CA CYS A 26 -22.85 6.20 7.38
C CYS A 26 -24.11 5.40 6.98
N ARG A 27 -24.01 4.08 6.76
CA ARG A 27 -25.13 3.27 6.24
C ARG A 27 -25.27 1.91 6.92
N PRO A 28 -25.94 1.82 8.08
CA PRO A 28 -26.17 0.56 8.81
C PRO A 28 -27.14 -0.42 8.12
N LYS A 29 -27.59 -0.17 6.87
CA LYS A 29 -28.67 -0.91 6.20
C LYS A 29 -28.31 -1.44 4.81
N HIS A 30 -27.03 -1.64 4.49
CA HIS A 30 -26.70 -2.40 3.29
C HIS A 30 -27.01 -3.88 3.52
N LYS A 31 -28.11 -4.35 2.93
CA LYS A 31 -28.48 -5.78 2.88
C LYS A 31 -28.10 -6.31 1.50
N GLY A 32 -27.36 -7.42 1.44
CA GLY A 32 -26.99 -8.11 0.21
C GLY A 32 -25.50 -8.04 -0.14
N GLN A 33 -25.18 -8.22 -1.42
CA GLN A 33 -23.82 -8.42 -1.95
C GLN A 33 -22.82 -7.32 -1.55
N LEU A 34 -23.26 -6.06 -1.49
CA LEU A 34 -22.39 -4.93 -1.13
C LEU A 34 -21.86 -5.03 0.31
N ALA A 35 -22.65 -5.56 1.25
CA ALA A 35 -22.21 -5.74 2.62
C ALA A 35 -21.12 -6.82 2.72
N THR A 36 -21.26 -7.92 1.97
CA THR A 36 -20.25 -8.98 1.88
C THR A 36 -18.95 -8.44 1.31
N ILE A 37 -19.01 -7.75 0.16
CA ILE A 37 -17.82 -7.18 -0.49
C ILE A 37 -17.13 -6.17 0.44
N THR A 38 -17.90 -5.28 1.08
CA THR A 38 -17.35 -4.29 2.03
C THR A 38 -16.68 -4.98 3.22
N TYR A 39 -17.30 -6.02 3.78
CA TYR A 39 -16.75 -6.76 4.91
C TYR A 39 -15.48 -7.52 4.53
N GLU A 40 -15.47 -8.26 3.41
CA GLU A 40 -14.31 -9.00 2.94
C GLU A 40 -13.15 -8.08 2.59
N THR A 41 -13.42 -6.95 1.93
CA THR A 41 -12.39 -5.97 1.56
C THR A 41 -11.81 -5.29 2.80
N LEU A 42 -12.66 -4.89 3.75
CA LEU A 42 -12.18 -4.33 5.02
C LEU A 42 -11.33 -5.35 5.79
N ARG A 43 -11.78 -6.61 5.87
CA ARG A 43 -11.03 -7.68 6.54
C ARG A 43 -9.67 -7.91 5.87
N TYR A 44 -9.60 -7.88 4.55
CA TYR A 44 -8.32 -7.99 3.83
C TYR A 44 -7.41 -6.81 4.16
N LEU A 45 -7.90 -5.57 4.04
CA LEU A 45 -7.11 -4.36 4.28
C LEU A 45 -6.68 -4.23 5.75
N GLU A 46 -7.47 -4.69 6.72
CA GLU A 46 -7.10 -4.73 8.13
C GLU A 46 -5.93 -5.67 8.43
N ASN A 47 -5.70 -6.69 7.59
CA ASN A 47 -4.56 -7.62 7.70
C ASN A 47 -3.31 -7.12 6.95
N THR A 48 -3.43 -6.04 6.17
CA THR A 48 -2.30 -5.42 5.46
C THR A 48 -1.63 -4.35 6.31
N PRO A 49 -0.35 -3.99 6.05
CA PRO A 49 0.36 -2.95 6.81
C PRO A 49 -0.30 -1.56 6.71
N CYS A 50 -1.31 -1.39 5.85
CA CYS A 50 -2.05 -0.15 5.63
C CYS A 50 -2.87 0.30 6.86
N LYS A 51 -3.15 -0.61 7.80
CA LYS A 51 -3.92 -0.29 9.02
C LYS A 51 -3.22 0.70 9.94
N ASP A 52 -1.90 0.57 10.07
CA ASP A 52 -1.09 1.37 10.98
C ASP A 52 -0.47 2.59 10.27
N GLN A 53 -0.81 2.81 8.99
CA GLN A 53 -0.37 3.97 8.24
C GLN A 53 -1.17 5.22 8.61
N THR A 54 -0.51 6.38 8.58
CA THR A 54 -1.14 7.68 8.76
C THR A 54 -1.00 8.53 7.50
N GLU A 55 -1.97 9.42 7.26
CA GLU A 55 -1.92 10.36 6.13
C GLU A 55 -0.64 11.21 6.13
N GLU A 56 -0.17 11.58 7.32
CA GLU A 56 1.07 12.35 7.50
C GLU A 56 2.30 11.56 7.06
N SER A 57 2.44 10.31 7.51
CA SER A 57 3.55 9.43 7.12
C SER A 57 3.59 9.19 5.60
N ILE A 58 2.44 8.96 4.97
CA ILE A 58 2.37 8.77 3.51
C ILE A 58 2.82 10.05 2.78
N LYS A 59 2.35 11.23 3.20
CA LYS A 59 2.73 12.50 2.58
C LYS A 59 4.22 12.81 2.75
N GLU A 60 4.78 12.53 3.92
CA GLU A 60 6.20 12.74 4.17
C GLU A 60 7.06 11.75 3.38
N CYS A 61 6.66 10.49 3.31
CA CYS A 61 7.33 9.48 2.50
C CYS A 61 7.35 9.87 1.01
N ILE A 62 6.23 10.33 0.44
CA ILE A 62 6.19 10.81 -0.95
C ILE A 62 7.13 12.01 -1.18
N LYS A 63 7.25 12.91 -0.20
CA LYS A 63 8.18 14.06 -0.30
C LYS A 63 9.64 13.61 -0.24
N GLU A 64 9.97 12.68 0.65
CA GLU A 64 11.33 12.13 0.76
C GLU A 64 11.69 11.24 -0.45
N LEU A 65 10.70 10.62 -1.11
CA LEU A 65 10.88 9.81 -2.32
C LEU A 65 10.90 10.62 -3.64
N ALA A 66 10.48 11.88 -3.62
CA ALA A 66 10.50 12.77 -4.77
C ALA A 66 11.84 12.87 -5.54
N PRO A 67 13.02 12.92 -4.89
CA PRO A 67 14.31 13.04 -5.59
C PRO A 67 14.68 11.79 -6.41
N PHE A 68 14.13 10.61 -6.09
CA PHE A 68 14.46 9.35 -6.78
C PHE A 68 13.74 9.17 -8.12
N LYS A 69 12.90 10.14 -8.54
CA LYS A 69 12.16 10.12 -9.82
C LYS A 69 11.43 8.80 -10.07
N LEU A 70 10.76 8.29 -9.04
CA LEU A 70 9.91 7.12 -9.13
C LEU A 70 8.60 7.45 -9.88
N HIS A 71 8.10 6.50 -10.65
CA HIS A 71 6.80 6.61 -11.30
C HIS A 71 5.68 6.58 -10.27
N LYS A 72 4.52 7.15 -10.62
CA LYS A 72 3.35 7.17 -9.74
C LYS A 72 2.89 5.77 -9.32
N THR A 73 3.00 4.80 -10.22
CA THR A 73 2.65 3.40 -9.95
C THR A 73 3.62 2.75 -8.98
N GLU A 74 4.93 2.98 -9.15
CA GLU A 74 5.98 2.49 -8.25
C GLU A 74 5.77 3.05 -6.84
N LEU A 75 5.55 4.37 -6.73
CA LEU A 75 5.22 5.02 -5.45
C LEU A 75 3.97 4.43 -4.79
N LEU A 76 2.92 4.20 -5.57
CA LEU A 76 1.67 3.62 -5.07
C LEU A 76 1.89 2.19 -4.55
N ILE A 77 2.67 1.38 -5.26
CA ILE A 77 3.02 0.02 -4.83
C ILE A 77 3.84 0.06 -3.54
N MET A 78 4.84 0.94 -3.45
CA MET A 78 5.66 1.08 -2.24
C MET A 78 4.86 1.54 -1.02
N ILE A 79 3.85 2.40 -1.21
CA ILE A 79 2.96 2.82 -0.12
C ILE A 79 2.05 1.68 0.31
N ASN A 80 1.48 0.94 -0.65
CA ASN A 80 0.58 -0.18 -0.37
C ASN A 80 1.32 -1.38 0.26
N SER A 81 2.53 -1.64 -0.21
CA SER A 81 3.41 -2.73 0.18
C SER A 81 4.83 -2.19 0.40
N PRO A 82 5.11 -1.67 1.61
CA PRO A 82 6.41 -1.12 1.96
C PRO A 82 7.52 -2.19 1.89
N PRO A 83 8.54 -2.00 1.04
CA PRO A 83 9.62 -2.96 0.88
C PRO A 83 10.53 -3.01 2.11
N VAL A 84 10.84 -4.22 2.57
CA VAL A 84 11.75 -4.46 3.70
C VAL A 84 13.15 -4.84 3.22
N THR A 85 13.23 -5.38 2.00
CA THR A 85 14.48 -5.88 1.41
C THR A 85 14.83 -5.14 0.12
N PRO A 86 16.13 -5.00 -0.22
CA PRO A 86 16.55 -4.45 -1.51
C PRO A 86 15.96 -5.21 -2.70
N LEU A 87 15.80 -6.53 -2.55
CA LEU A 87 15.24 -7.40 -3.58
C LEU A 87 13.77 -7.05 -3.89
N GLU A 88 12.97 -6.70 -2.89
CA GLU A 88 11.60 -6.24 -3.11
C GLU A 88 11.55 -4.94 -3.93
N ILE A 89 12.51 -4.03 -3.74
CA ILE A 89 12.59 -2.80 -4.54
C ILE A 89 12.85 -3.12 -6.01
N GLN A 90 13.69 -4.11 -6.31
CA GLN A 90 13.94 -4.57 -7.69
C GLN A 90 12.69 -5.14 -8.36
N PHE A 91 11.78 -5.74 -7.59
CA PHE A 91 10.50 -6.21 -8.13
C PHE A 91 9.47 -5.09 -8.32
N ILE A 92 9.57 -4.00 -7.57
CA ILE A 92 8.62 -2.87 -7.65
C ILE A 92 9.04 -1.86 -8.73
N VAL A 93 10.33 -1.59 -8.86
CA VAL A 93 10.88 -0.60 -9.80
C VAL A 93 11.38 -1.30 -11.05
N GLU A 94 10.77 -1.00 -12.20
CA GLU A 94 11.25 -1.49 -13.49
C GLU A 94 12.64 -0.93 -13.81
N GLU A 95 13.52 -1.81 -14.31
CA GLU A 95 14.91 -1.47 -14.66
C GLU A 95 15.68 -0.82 -13.49
N SER A 96 15.42 -1.29 -12.25
CA SER A 96 15.99 -0.70 -11.04
C SER A 96 17.52 -0.63 -11.05
N GLU A 97 18.20 -1.59 -11.69
CA GLU A 97 19.67 -1.64 -11.77
C GLU A 97 20.27 -0.54 -12.67
N GLU A 98 19.51 -0.06 -13.65
CA GLU A 98 19.94 1.04 -14.53
C GLU A 98 19.52 2.41 -13.98
N ARG A 99 18.40 2.46 -13.25
CA ARG A 99 17.79 3.71 -12.76
C ARG A 99 18.22 4.13 -11.37
N LEU A 100 18.59 3.17 -10.51
CA LEU A 100 18.91 3.41 -9.11
C LEU A 100 20.30 2.86 -8.78
N THR A 101 21.08 3.61 -8.03
CA THR A 101 22.33 3.10 -7.45
C THR A 101 22.06 2.31 -6.18
N GLU A 102 22.97 1.42 -5.80
CA GLU A 102 22.86 0.63 -4.57
C GLU A 102 22.70 1.53 -3.32
N ASP A 103 23.40 2.67 -3.29
CA ASP A 103 23.26 3.68 -2.24
C ASP A 103 21.85 4.29 -2.17
N GLN A 104 21.22 4.54 -3.32
CA GLN A 104 19.85 5.07 -3.39
C GLN A 104 18.83 4.04 -2.92
N VAL A 105 19.03 2.76 -3.25
CA VAL A 105 18.18 1.66 -2.76
C VAL A 105 18.27 1.58 -1.23
N GLN A 106 19.47 1.71 -0.67
CA GLN A 106 19.68 1.74 0.77
C GLN A 106 19.00 2.96 1.44
N GLU A 107 19.08 4.12 0.81
CA GLU A 107 18.45 5.36 1.29
C GLU A 107 16.92 5.25 1.27
N ILE A 108 16.35 4.71 0.20
CA ILE A 108 14.92 4.41 0.06
C ILE A 108 14.45 3.47 1.19
N LEU A 109 15.20 2.39 1.47
CA LEU A 109 14.87 1.48 2.56
C LEU A 109 14.91 2.18 3.93
N SER A 110 15.85 3.10 4.12
CA SER A 110 15.95 3.88 5.36
C SER A 110 14.75 4.83 5.54
N ILE A 111 14.35 5.53 4.47
CA ILE A 111 13.17 6.41 4.42
C ILE A 111 11.91 5.60 4.76
N ILE A 112 11.75 4.43 4.13
CA ILE A 112 10.57 3.57 4.34
C ILE A 112 10.55 3.00 5.76
N SER A 113 11.70 2.57 6.29
CA SER A 113 11.79 2.08 7.67
C SER A 113 11.49 3.17 8.70
N LYS A 114 11.80 4.43 8.38
CA LYS A 114 11.51 5.60 9.22
C LYS A 114 10.02 5.94 9.23
N HIS A 115 9.37 5.94 8.08
CA HIS A 115 7.95 6.31 7.93
C HIS A 115 6.99 5.17 8.21
N PHE A 116 7.42 3.93 7.97
CA PHE A 116 6.64 2.71 8.17
C PHE A 116 7.35 1.74 9.14
N PRO A 117 7.49 2.12 10.43
CA PRO A 117 8.16 1.28 11.43
C PRO A 117 7.41 -0.03 11.74
N HIS A 118 6.13 -0.11 11.39
CA HIS A 118 5.25 -1.26 11.66
C HIS A 118 5.49 -2.45 10.72
N VAL A 119 6.29 -2.27 9.67
CA VAL A 119 6.56 -3.29 8.63
C VAL A 119 7.77 -4.16 9.01
N GLN A 120 8.44 -3.86 10.12
CA GLN A 120 9.55 -4.64 10.65
C GLN A 120 9.09 -6.10 10.87
N LYS A 121 9.59 -7.01 10.02
CA LYS A 121 9.30 -8.46 9.93
C LYS A 121 8.52 -9.02 11.13
N THR A 122 7.23 -9.27 10.93
CA THR A 122 6.68 -10.50 11.51
C THR A 122 7.28 -11.62 10.66
N PRO A 123 8.03 -12.58 11.24
CA PRO A 123 8.40 -13.77 10.48
C PRO A 123 7.10 -14.36 9.92
N GLN A 124 7.07 -14.62 8.62
CA GLN A 124 6.09 -15.55 8.07
C GLN A 124 6.23 -16.84 8.88
N ASN A 125 5.30 -17.07 9.81
CA ASN A 125 4.87 -18.42 10.11
C ASN A 125 4.17 -18.88 8.83
N GLU A 126 4.96 -19.38 7.88
CA GLU A 126 4.50 -20.45 7.02
C GLU A 126 4.24 -21.64 7.95
N ASP A 127 3.03 -21.74 8.49
CA ASP A 127 2.46 -23.01 8.91
C ASP A 127 0.94 -22.86 9.10
N GLU A 128 0.25 -23.89 8.59
CA GLU A 128 -1.19 -24.17 8.64
C GLU A 128 -2.03 -23.41 7.58
N GLN A 129 -2.47 -24.05 6.50
CA GLN A 129 -3.26 -25.29 6.53
C GLN A 129 -2.86 -26.29 5.44
N SER A 130 -2.35 -27.42 5.92
CA SER A 130 -2.61 -28.74 5.34
C SER A 130 -4.11 -28.99 5.31
N GLU A 131 -4.65 -29.34 4.15
CA GLU A 131 -5.66 -30.38 3.91
C GLU A 131 -5.74 -30.71 2.42
#